data_AF-E6L0F1-F1
#
_entry.id   AF-E6L0F1-F1
#
_cell.length_a   1.000
_cell.length_b   1.000
_cell.length_c   1.000
_cell.angle_alpha   90.00
_cell.angle_beta   90.00
_cell.angle_gamma   90.00
#
_symmetry.space_group_name_H-M   'P 1'
#
loop_
_entity.id
_entity.type
_entity.pdbx_description
1 polymer ?
#
loop_
_entity_poly.entity_id
_entity_poly.type
_entity_poly.pdbx_seq_one_letter_code
_entity_poly.pdbx_strand_id
1 'polypeptide(L)' 'MNDKIKLLRPKEVIQKLSISKSTFYDWQNKKSKRYRNDFPKPLSIGANSVGYLESEINTFILNMVHRRSK' A
#
# COMPACT_ATOMS: atom_id res chain seq x y z
N MET A 1 18.38 16.92 -8.08
CA MET A 1 17.93 16.00 -7.02
C MET A 1 16.70 15.29 -7.55
N ASN A 2 16.86 14.10 -8.14
CA ASN A 2 15.70 13.32 -8.58
C ASN A 2 15.15 12.59 -7.36
N ASP A 3 14.15 13.15 -6.71
CA ASP A 3 13.20 12.36 -5.92
C ASP A 3 12.58 11.35 -6.89
N LYS A 4 13.22 10.18 -7.01
CA LYS A 4 12.76 9.10 -7.88
C LYS A 4 11.48 8.58 -7.25
N ILE A 5 10.37 9.16 -7.67
CA ILE A 5 9.04 8.64 -7.38
C ILE A 5 9.00 7.23 -7.96
N LYS A 6 9.14 6.24 -7.06
CA LYS A 6 9.12 4.84 -7.44
C LYS A 6 7.70 4.31 -7.31
N LEU A 7 7.22 3.70 -8.38
CA LEU A 7 5.99 2.94 -8.37
C LEU A 7 6.32 1.49 -8.05
N LEU A 8 5.69 0.96 -7.02
CA LEU A 8 5.78 -0.43 -6.60
C LEU A 8 4.59 -1.22 -7.15
N ARG A 9 4.86 -2.39 -7.71
CA ARG A 9 3.79 -3.34 -8.08
C ARG A 9 3.17 -3.93 -6.81
N PRO A 10 1.93 -4.46 -6.87
CA PRO A 10 1.30 -5.14 -5.74
C PRO A 10 2.21 -6.16 -5.05
N LYS A 11 2.96 -6.94 -5.83
CA LYS A 11 3.90 -7.95 -5.31
C LYS A 11 5.02 -7.34 -4.46
N GLU A 12 5.57 -6.20 -4.89
CA GLU A 12 6.62 -5.49 -4.15
C GLU A 12 6.06 -4.87 -2.87
N VAL A 13 4.85 -4.33 -2.92
CA VAL A 13 4.16 -3.80 -1.74
C VAL A 13 3.93 -4.89 -0.69
N ILE A 14 3.44 -6.06 -1.13
CA ILE A 14 3.21 -7.24 -0.27
C ILE A 14 4.52 -7.66 0.42
N GLN A 15 5.63 -7.70 -0.32
CA GLN A 15 6.95 -8.02 0.23
C GLN A 15 7.42 -6.95 1.23
N LYS A 16 7.29 -5.67 0.88
CA LYS A 16 7.73 -4.54 1.71
C LYS A 16 6.98 -4.47 3.04
N LEU A 17 5.68 -4.77 3.04
CA LEU A 17 4.86 -4.85 4.24
C LEU A 17 4.96 -6.20 4.97
N SER A 18 5.61 -7.20 4.35
CA SER A 18 5.72 -8.58 4.85
C SER A 18 4.36 -9.17 5.26
N ILE A 19 3.37 -9.02 4.38
CA ILE A 19 2.01 -9.56 4.57
C ILE A 19 1.66 -10.60 3.50
N SER A 20 0.54 -11.29 3.69
CA SER A 20 0.00 -12.18 2.66
C SER A 20 -0.73 -11.40 1.56
N LYS A 21 -0.81 -11.97 0.35
CA LYS A 21 -1.58 -11.42 -0.77
C LYS A 21 -3.06 -11.23 -0.41
N SER A 22 -3.64 -12.16 0.35
CA SER A 22 -5.03 -12.07 0.82
C SER A 22 -5.24 -10.88 1.74
N THR A 23 -4.32 -10.66 2.69
CA THR A 23 -4.35 -9.51 3.60
C THR A 23 -4.28 -8.19 2.84
N PHE A 24 -3.43 -8.12 1.82
CA PHE A 24 -3.28 -6.93 0.98
C PHE A 24 -4.56 -6.57 0.21
N TYR A 25 -5.28 -7.55 -0.33
CA TYR A 25 -6.57 -7.28 -0.98
C TYR A 25 -7.68 -7.02 0.03
N ASP A 26 -7.68 -7.69 1.17
CA ASP A 26 -8.64 -7.43 2.26
C ASP A 26 -8.57 -5.99 2.75
N TRP A 27 -7.38 -5.41 2.84
CA TRP A 27 -7.20 -4.02 3.25
C TRP A 27 -7.79 -3.02 2.26
N GLN A 28 -7.84 -3.36 0.97
CA GLN A 28 -8.42 -2.52 -0.08
C GLN A 28 -9.92 -2.76 -0.26
N ASN A 29 -10.41 -3.92 0.17
CA ASN A 29 -11.80 -4.29 0.01
C ASN A 29 -12.66 -3.59 1.06
N LYS A 30 -13.44 -2.58 0.64
CA LYS A 30 -14.40 -1.84 1.47
C LYS A 30 -15.41 -2.74 2.20
N LYS A 31 -15.69 -3.93 1.68
CA LYS A 31 -16.61 -4.89 2.29
C LYS A 31 -15.97 -5.72 3.41
N SER A 32 -14.64 -5.73 3.51
CA SER A 32 -13.94 -6.49 4.54
C SER A 32 -13.96 -5.72 5.86
N LYS A 33 -14.13 -6.43 6.98
CA LYS A 33 -13.98 -5.88 8.34
C LYS A 33 -12.59 -5.26 8.57
N ARG A 34 -11.60 -5.67 7.75
CA ARG A 34 -10.20 -5.21 7.80
C ARG A 34 -9.90 -4.13 6.77
N TYR A 35 -10.92 -3.52 6.15
CA TYR A 35 -10.74 -2.40 5.25
C TYR A 35 -9.95 -1.29 5.94
N ARG A 36 -8.91 -0.80 5.26
CA ARG A 36 -8.09 0.30 5.74
C ARG A 36 -8.20 1.46 4.78
N ASN A 37 -8.94 2.49 5.18
CA ASN A 37 -9.04 3.75 4.44
C ASN A 37 -7.68 4.43 4.23
N ASP A 38 -6.72 4.19 5.13
CA ASP A 38 -5.36 4.75 5.04
C ASP A 38 -4.47 4.00 4.03
N PHE A 39 -4.92 2.87 3.50
CA PHE A 39 -4.12 2.12 2.55
C PHE A 39 -4.05 2.88 1.21
N PRO A 40 -2.86 3.02 0.60
CA PRO A 40 -2.72 3.78 -0.63
C PRO A 40 -3.55 3.18 -1.76
N LYS A 41 -4.07 4.09 -2.59
CA LYS A 41 -4.93 3.70 -3.70
C LYS A 41 -4.06 3.16 -4.85
N PRO A 42 -4.50 2.11 -5.54
CA PRO A 42 -3.83 1.66 -6.74
C PRO A 42 -3.88 2.75 -7.81
N LEU A 43 -2.72 3.11 -8.36
CA LEU A 43 -2.58 3.94 -9.54
C LEU A 43 -2.59 3.03 -10.77
N SER A 44 -3.51 3.28 -11.71
CA SER A 44 -3.51 2.56 -12.98
C SER A 44 -2.36 3.08 -13.86
N ILE A 45 -1.44 2.18 -14.21
CA ILE A 45 -0.27 2.47 -15.07
C ILE A 45 -0.56 2.02 -16.51
N GLY A 46 -1.50 1.10 -16.71
CA GLY A 46 -1.93 0.63 -18.02
C GLY A 46 -3.17 -0.26 -17.93
N ALA A 47 -3.58 -0.85 -19.05
CA ALA A 47 -4.86 -1.57 -19.17
C ALA A 47 -5.10 -2.65 -18.10
N ASN A 48 -4.05 -3.39 -17.69
CA ASN A 48 -4.13 -4.44 -16.67
C ASN A 48 -3.09 -4.27 -15.56
N SER A 49 -2.42 -3.10 -15.49
CA SER A 49 -1.30 -2.89 -14.57
C SER A 49 -1.63 -1.78 -13.59
N VAL A 50 -1.64 -2.13 -12.32
CA VAL A 50 -1.73 -1.17 -11.21
C VAL A 50 -0.39 -1.11 -10.47
N GLY A 51 -0.04 0.07 -9.98
CA GLY A 51 1.09 0.28 -9.08
C GLY A 51 0.70 1.17 -7.92
N TYR A 52 1.60 1.27 -6.94
CA TYR A 52 1.41 2.05 -5.72
C TYR A 52 2.62 2.96 -5.57
N LEU A 53 2.40 4.18 -5.13
CA LEU A 53 3.50 5.09 -4.85
C LEU A 53 4.27 4.60 -3.62
N GLU A 54 5.59 4.46 -3.76
CA GLU A 54 6.45 4.05 -2.65
C GLU A 54 6.33 5.00 -1.46
N SER A 55 6.23 6.31 -1.72
CA SER A 55 6.07 7.33 -0.68
C SER A 55 4.79 7.12 0.13
N GLU A 56 3.66 6.80 -0.51
CA GLU A 56 2.40 6.57 0.21
C GLU A 56 2.45 5.29 1.05
N ILE A 57 3.13 4.24 0.55
CA ILE A 57 3.37 3.01 1.32
C ILE A 57 4.23 3.30 2.56
N ASN A 58 5.28 4.12 2.41
CA ASN A 58 6.11 4.54 3.54
C ASN A 58 5.28 5.34 4.56
N THR A 59 4.47 6.30 4.12
CA THR A 59 3.56 7.06 4.98
C THR A 59 2.58 6.14 5.71
N PHE A 60 2.04 5.12 5.05
CA PHE A 60 1.17 4.14 5.68
C PHE A 60 1.89 3.38 6.81
N ILE A 61 3.14 2.96 6.60
CA ILE A 61 3.95 2.31 7.62
C ILE A 61 4.19 3.26 8.81
N LEU A 62 4.55 4.52 8.54
CA LEU A 62 4.74 5.54 9.57
C LEU A 62 3.47 5.77 10.39
N ASN A 63 2.31 5.83 9.74
CA ASN A 63 1.01 5.94 10.42
C ASN A 63 0.73 4.73 11.32
N MET A 64 1.10 3.51 10.90
CA MET A 64 0.97 2.32 11.77
C MET A 64 1.87 2.42 13.00
N VAL A 65 3.11 2.91 12.85
CA VAL A 65 4.02 3.13 13.98
C VAL A 65 3.45 4.18 14.93
N HIS A 66 2.93 5.29 14.40
CA HIS A 66 2.34 6.35 15.21
C HIS A 66 1.14 5.85 16.04
N ARG A 67 0.29 4.99 15.46
CA ARG A 67 -0.83 4.34 16.17
C ARG A 67 -0.38 3.41 17.29
N ARG A 68 0.80 2.81 17.19
CA ARG A 68 1.37 1.92 18.22
C ARG A 68 1.94 2.70 19.41
N SER A 69 2.34 3.95 19.21
CA SER A 69 2.98 4.79 20.24
C SER A 69 2.01 5.53 21.16
N LYS A 70 0.72 5.15 21.17
CA LYS A 70 -0.32 5.76 21.99
C LYS A 70 -0.95 4.71 22.89
#